data_AF-A0A9D7Z2Q0-F1
#
_entry.id   AF-A0A9D7Z2Q0-F1
#
_cell.length_a   1.000
_cell.length_b   1.000
_cell.length_c   1.000
_cell.angle_alpha   90.00
_cell.angle_beta   90.00
_cell.angle_gamma   90.00
#
_symmetry.space_group_name_H-M   'P 1'
#
loop_
_entity.id
_entity.type
_entity.pdbx_description
1 polymer ?
#
loop_
_entity_poly.entity_id
_entity_poly.type
_entity_poly.pdbx_seq_one_letter_code
_entity_poly.pdbx_strand_id
1 'polypeptide(L)'
;MPLSAAHLPKTCYLVIDRSSELITRPLKDFGDLGQIPNLETQQRTLPVFDNHRVAKRFSTKRDRVIKVPDSKMLHKTRTHLQAKGITRLLIDGQVYSLSTV
;
A
#
# COMPACT_ATOMS: atom_id res chain seq x y z
N MET A 1 -8.30 -9.98 -0.10
CA MET A 1 -9.70 -9.46 -0.13
C MET A 1 -9.84 -8.34 -1.16
N PRO A 2 -11.02 -7.92 -1.64
CA PRO A 2 -11.15 -6.73 -2.49
C PRO A 2 -10.99 -5.43 -1.69
N LEU A 3 -10.46 -4.36 -2.29
CA LEU A 3 -10.32 -3.05 -1.62
C LEU A 3 -11.64 -2.52 -1.05
N SER A 4 -12.79 -2.83 -1.65
CA SER A 4 -14.12 -2.44 -1.15
C SER A 4 -14.43 -2.96 0.26
N ALA A 5 -13.77 -4.03 0.70
CA ALA A 5 -13.94 -4.60 2.04
C ALA A 5 -12.96 -4.00 3.07
N ALA A 6 -12.09 -3.07 2.68
CA ALA A 6 -11.07 -2.50 3.55
C ALA A 6 -11.66 -1.51 4.56
N HIS A 7 -11.31 -1.71 5.83
CA HIS A 7 -11.56 -0.73 6.87
C HIS A 7 -10.43 0.30 6.84
N LEU A 8 -10.67 1.41 6.14
CA LEU A 8 -9.65 2.44 5.99
C LEU A 8 -9.68 3.43 7.17
N PRO A 9 -8.53 3.76 7.78
CA PRO A 9 -8.46 4.82 8.80
C PRO A 9 -8.81 6.16 8.17
N LYS A 10 -9.38 7.13 8.91
CA LYS A 10 -9.73 8.45 8.34
C LYS A 10 -8.56 9.11 7.60
N THR A 11 -7.41 9.14 8.25
CA THR A 11 -6.14 9.59 7.69
C THR A 11 -5.20 8.40 7.56
N CYS A 12 -4.44 8.34 6.48
CA CYS A 12 -3.35 7.40 6.32
C CYS A 12 -2.06 8.11 5.87
N TYR A 13 -0.98 7.36 5.85
CA TYR A 13 0.34 7.80 5.45
C TYR A 13 0.88 6.86 4.39
N LEU A 14 1.46 7.44 3.34
CA LEU A 14 2.13 6.73 2.26
C LEU A 14 3.58 7.17 2.21
N VAL A 15 4.43 6.34 1.62
CA VAL A 15 5.85 6.63 1.41
C VAL A 15 6.09 6.84 -0.08
N ILE A 16 6.79 7.92 -0.41
CA ILE A 16 7.21 8.26 -1.78
C ILE A 16 8.72 8.40 -1.86
N ASP A 17 9.28 8.18 -3.04
CA ASP A 17 10.69 8.47 -3.32
C ASP A 17 10.93 9.97 -3.58
N ARG A 18 12.16 10.29 -4.04
CA ARG A 18 12.55 11.66 -4.40
C ARG A 18 11.86 12.19 -5.66
N SER A 19 11.37 11.30 -6.52
CA SER A 19 10.63 11.61 -7.75
C SER A 19 9.12 11.68 -7.52
N SER A 20 8.67 11.60 -6.25
CA SER A 20 7.25 11.56 -5.87
C SER A 20 6.51 10.30 -6.33
N GLU A 21 7.24 9.23 -6.62
CA GLU A 21 6.65 7.92 -6.93
C GLU A 21 6.34 7.14 -5.65
N LEU A 22 5.20 6.44 -5.64
CA LEU A 22 4.78 5.62 -4.50
C LEU A 22 5.73 4.44 -4.32
N ILE A 23 6.25 4.28 -3.10
CA ILE A 23 7.09 3.14 -2.76
C ILE A 23 6.22 1.90 -2.60
N THR A 24 6.57 0.86 -3.36
CA THR A 24 5.93 -0.46 -3.31
C THR A 24 6.98 -1.54 -3.13
N ARG A 25 6.59 -2.70 -2.62
CA ARG A 25 7.43 -3.90 -2.59
C ARG A 25 6.67 -5.12 -3.10
N PRO A 26 7.37 -6.16 -3.58
CA PRO A 26 6.78 -7.49 -3.75
C PRO A 26 6.08 -7.95 -2.47
N LEU A 27 4.97 -8.69 -2.61
CA LEU A 27 4.20 -9.16 -1.47
C LEU A 27 5.02 -10.03 -0.49
N LYS A 28 5.96 -10.82 -1.02
CA LYS A 28 6.88 -11.65 -0.24
C LYS A 28 7.80 -10.87 0.72
N ASP A 29 7.99 -9.57 0.49
CA ASP A 29 8.86 -8.74 1.33
C ASP A 29 8.17 -8.31 2.64
N PHE A 30 6.89 -8.65 2.80
CA PHE A 30 6.11 -8.41 4.01
C PHE A 30 6.01 -9.70 4.83
N GLY A 31 7.10 -10.04 5.53
CA GLY A 31 7.27 -11.32 6.23
C GLY A 31 6.25 -11.64 7.31
N ASP A 32 5.51 -10.64 7.80
CA ASP A 32 4.49 -10.81 8.85
C ASP A 32 3.12 -11.29 8.31
N LEU A 33 2.96 -11.44 6.99
CA LEU A 33 1.69 -11.79 6.34
C LEU A 33 1.32 -13.29 6.40
N GLY A 34 2.16 -14.13 6.98
CA GLY A 34 1.96 -15.58 6.98
C GLY A 34 2.26 -16.22 5.62
N GLN A 35 1.59 -17.34 5.30
CA GLN A 35 1.82 -18.03 4.03
C GLN A 35 1.22 -17.25 2.86
N ILE A 36 2.09 -16.80 1.95
CA ILE A 36 1.71 -16.14 0.70
C ILE A 36 1.76 -17.18 -0.42
N PRO A 37 0.67 -17.39 -1.19
CA PRO A 37 0.69 -18.29 -2.33
C PRO A 37 1.78 -17.88 -3.33
N ASN A 38 2.53 -18.85 -3.88
CA ASN A 38 3.65 -18.58 -4.78
C ASN A 38 3.29 -17.65 -5.95
N LEU A 39 2.07 -17.80 -6.50
CA LEU A 39 1.53 -16.99 -7.59
C LEU A 39 1.37 -15.50 -7.23
N GLU A 40 1.27 -15.15 -5.94
CA GLU A 40 1.03 -13.78 -5.47
C GLU A 40 2.29 -13.08 -4.93
N THR A 41 3.37 -13.84 -4.70
CA THR A 41 4.61 -13.36 -4.06
C THR A 41 5.22 -12.11 -4.71
N GLN A 42 5.12 -11.99 -6.03
CA GLN A 42 5.70 -10.89 -6.82
C GLN A 42 4.75 -9.72 -7.04
N GLN A 43 3.53 -9.78 -6.51
CA GLN A 43 2.55 -8.72 -6.71
C GLN A 43 3.03 -7.42 -6.06
N ARG A 44 3.05 -6.36 -6.86
CA ARG A 44 3.48 -5.03 -6.46
C ARG A 44 2.50 -4.44 -5.47
N THR A 45 2.93 -4.41 -4.21
CA THR A 45 2.10 -4.08 -3.06
C THR A 45 2.47 -2.72 -2.50
N LEU A 46 1.49 -1.84 -2.36
CA LEU A 46 1.62 -0.53 -1.73
C LEU A 46 1.24 -0.63 -0.24
N PRO A 47 2.17 -0.40 0.70
CA PRO A 47 1.82 -0.29 2.10
C PRO A 47 1.11 1.03 2.40
N VAL A 48 0.04 0.93 3.18
CA VAL A 48 -0.73 2.06 3.71
C VAL A 48 -0.64 2.01 5.22
N PHE A 49 -0.14 3.08 5.82
CA PHE A 49 0.07 3.16 7.25
C PHE A 49 -0.99 4.05 7.90
N ASP A 50 -1.51 3.65 9.04
CA ASP A 50 -2.34 4.51 9.90
C ASP A 50 -1.50 5.44 10.78
N ASN A 51 -0.22 5.11 10.97
CA ASN A 51 0.70 5.79 11.86
C ASN A 51 1.92 6.36 11.12
N HIS A 52 2.16 7.66 11.29
CA HIS A 52 3.30 8.36 10.69
C HIS A 52 4.66 7.75 11.08
N ARG A 53 4.83 7.34 12.34
CA ARG A 53 6.10 6.77 12.84
C ARG A 53 6.40 5.44 12.18
N VAL A 54 5.38 4.61 11.95
CA VAL A 54 5.53 3.32 11.26
C VAL A 54 5.89 3.54 9.79
N ALA A 55 5.19 4.45 9.10
CA ALA A 55 5.54 4.85 7.73
C ALA A 55 6.98 5.36 7.64
N LYS A 56 7.42 6.17 8.62
CA LYS A 56 8.78 6.70 8.66
C LYS A 56 9.82 5.61 8.88
N ARG A 57 9.53 4.60 9.71
CA ARG A 57 10.41 3.44 9.91
C ARG A 57 10.52 2.58 8.65
N PHE A 58 9.46 2.48 7.85
CA PHE A 58 9.48 1.79 6.56
C PHE A 58 10.30 2.55 5.50
N SER A 59 10.28 3.88 5.56
CA SER A 59 10.98 4.77 4.63
C SER A 59 12.50 4.72 4.79
N THR A 60 13.24 4.94 3.70
CA THR A 60 14.71 5.12 3.72
C THR A 60 15.08 6.60 3.86
N LYS A 61 16.39 6.91 3.93
CA LYS A 61 16.90 8.29 3.99
C LYS A 61 16.48 9.16 2.81
N ARG A 62 16.16 8.55 1.66
CA ARG A 62 15.79 9.29 0.43
C ARG A 62 14.29 9.49 0.29
N ASP A 63 13.50 8.76 1.06
CA ASP A 63 12.06 8.71 0.93
C ASP A 63 11.39 9.76 1.81
N ARG A 64 10.17 10.14 1.42
CA ARG A 64 9.32 11.08 2.15
C ARG A 64 8.01 10.40 2.54
N VAL A 65 7.51 10.74 3.72
CA VAL A 65 6.18 10.29 4.17
C VAL A 65 5.19 11.39 3.84
N ILE A 66 4.14 11.06 3.11
CA ILE A 66 3.02 11.98 2.83
C ILE A 66 1.81 11.61 3.68
N LYS A 67 1.09 12.62 4.16
CA LYS A 67 -0.18 12.46 4.86
C LYS A 67 -1.32 12.51 3.84
N VAL A 68 -2.18 11.51 3.87
CA VAL A 68 -3.43 11.48 3.10
C VAL A 68 -4.57 11.71 4.09
N PRO A 69 -5.20 12.91 4.10
CA PRO A 69 -6.18 13.27 5.12
C PRO A 69 -7.51 12.52 4.99
N ASP A 70 -7.84 12.02 3.80
CA ASP A 70 -8.98 11.15 3.52
C ASP A 70 -8.53 9.90 2.77
N SER A 71 -8.47 8.76 3.48
CA SER A 71 -8.07 7.47 2.90
C SER A 71 -9.03 6.95 1.83
N LYS A 72 -10.28 7.45 1.76
CA LYS A 72 -11.21 7.10 0.68
C LYS A 72 -10.68 7.50 -0.69
N MET A 73 -9.70 8.41 -0.74
CA MET A 73 -8.93 8.71 -1.94
C MET A 73 -8.32 7.46 -2.59
N LEU A 74 -7.94 6.42 -1.83
CA LEU A 74 -7.40 5.17 -2.37
C LEU A 74 -8.40 4.45 -3.28
N HIS A 75 -9.71 4.57 -3.02
CA HIS A 75 -10.73 4.06 -3.93
C HIS A 75 -10.80 4.89 -5.21
N LYS A 76 -10.75 6.23 -5.08
CA LYS A 76 -10.82 7.15 -6.23
C LYS A 76 -9.61 7.02 -7.14
N THR A 77 -8.42 6.78 -6.59
CA THR A 77 -7.17 6.67 -7.36
C THR A 77 -6.84 5.25 -7.79
N ARG A 78 -7.72 4.27 -7.50
CA ARG A 78 -7.52 2.85 -7.82
C ARG A 78 -7.03 2.61 -9.25
N THR A 79 -7.70 3.21 -10.24
CA THR A 79 -7.34 3.05 -11.66
C THR A 79 -5.94 3.58 -11.96
N HIS A 80 -5.54 4.70 -11.34
CA HIS A 80 -4.20 5.26 -11.47
C HIS A 80 -3.14 4.38 -10.77
N LEU A 81 -3.46 3.82 -9.60
CA LEU A 81 -2.58 2.87 -8.91
C LEU A 81 -2.35 1.62 -9.78
N GLN A 82 -3.41 1.07 -10.37
CA GLN A 82 -3.33 -0.06 -11.30
C GLN A 82 -2.53 0.28 -12.56
N ALA A 83 -2.71 1.48 -13.14
CA ALA A 83 -1.93 1.93 -14.29
C ALA A 83 -0.42 2.03 -13.98
N LYS A 84 -0.04 2.28 -12.72
CA LYS A 84 1.35 2.20 -12.23
C LYS A 84 1.82 0.77 -11.91
N GLY A 85 1.01 -0.24 -12.22
CA GLY A 85 1.28 -1.65 -11.95
C GLY A 85 1.10 -2.05 -10.49
N ILE A 86 0.51 -1.20 -9.63
CA ILE A 86 0.21 -1.52 -8.25
C ILE A 86 -1.05 -2.38 -8.23
N THR A 87 -0.96 -3.59 -7.68
CA THR A 87 -2.04 -4.58 -7.72
C THR A 87 -2.63 -4.89 -6.35
N ARG A 88 -1.87 -4.62 -5.29
CA ARG A 88 -2.26 -4.88 -3.90
C ARG A 88 -2.01 -3.67 -3.01
N LEU A 89 -2.85 -3.48 -2.01
CA LEU A 89 -2.61 -2.60 -0.86
C LEU A 89 -2.41 -3.45 0.39
N LEU A 90 -1.44 -3.08 1.23
CA LEU A 90 -1.27 -3.65 2.56
C LEU A 90 -1.75 -2.64 3.60
N ILE A 91 -2.77 -2.98 4.36
CA ILE A 91 -3.43 -2.08 5.33
C ILE A 91 -3.70 -2.88 6.61
N ASP A 92 -3.16 -2.43 7.73
CA ASP A 92 -3.35 -3.07 9.04
C ASP A 92 -3.08 -4.59 9.03
N GLY A 93 -1.97 -4.99 8.40
CA GLY A 93 -1.59 -6.40 8.26
C GLY A 93 -2.43 -7.21 7.27
N GLN A 94 -3.42 -6.61 6.60
CA GLN A 94 -4.29 -7.28 5.64
C GLN A 94 -4.01 -6.84 4.20
N VAL A 95 -4.14 -7.79 3.27
CA VAL A 95 -3.87 -7.57 1.84
C VAL A 95 -5.16 -7.41 1.04
N TYR A 96 -5.25 -6.29 0.34
CA TYR A 96 -6.40 -5.90 -0.46
C TYR A 96 -6.05 -5.80 -1.94
N SER A 97 -6.85 -6.43 -2.79
CA SER A 97 -6.72 -6.38 -4.23
C SER A 97 -7.31 -5.08 -4.79
N LEU A 98 -6.55 -4.46 -5.71
CA LEU A 98 -7.02 -3.39 -6.59
C LEU A 98 -7.66 -3.92 -7.87
N SER A 99 -7.59 -5.22 -8.17
CA SER A 99 -8.29 -5.81 -9.31
C SER A 99 -9.79 -5.83 -9.08
N THR A 100 -10.57 -5.56 -10.13
CA THR A 100 -12.02 -5.71 -10.08
C THR A 100 -12.26 -7.19 -10.26
N VAL A 101 -12.90 -7.83 -9.28
CA VAL A 101 -13.43 -9.18 -9.46
C VAL A 101 -14.55 -9.08 -10.50
#